data_AF-A0A445MCN8-F1
#
_entry.id   AF-A0A445MCN8-F1
#
_cell.length_a   1.000
_cell.length_b   1.000
_cell.length_c   1.000
_cell.angle_alpha   90.00
_cell.angle_beta   90.00
_cell.angle_gamma   90.00
#
_symmetry.space_group_name_H-M   'P 1'
#
loop_
_entity.id
_entity.type
_entity.pdbx_description
1 polymer ?
#
loop_
_entity_poly.entity_id
_entity_poly.type
_entity_poly.pdbx_seq_one_letter_code
_entity_poly.pdbx_strand_id
1 'polypeptide(L)'
;MQEQGTDASPIESPPRPDAALRAELESLRDSHRELRFRFAAAEESLAGLRIRDLDLSRALEQVSEERDSLRIKLIEAEVCAREEEEEEEASWARRWELSHLIEIFKARFDELVEERSRRDGVASGILDSMRSVRGCFGRIGGRISDENLEEDDGEKSNLEDAWEVLSKESRLICQIGVAVESKFTEYDKMRRKEHKELENSIVSLTEENRDISSLLRVALVEKEAAEKSLSKLKGSGGEQKLGAILQIAERGLQRVGFGFIRGVIAGESQPDQPSSSSVSATSDGSECEEEVISLVEELTAEIKEAGEEAARWREACELEVEAGKAAIVEREKEVKIHPLIYFLVALLREELRRTKSALDTANSKLSLKEKLAKTAMAAQAAAEATLQLADKRAAGLGERIEELTRQLEEEAEHGRRERTGVGRRVRYVCWPWQAFRVAPAARAGSRSRGRRRRMMLPEMEALLRFNI
;
A
#
# COMPACT_ATOMS: atom_id res chain seq x y z
N MET A 1 -75.41 -99.36 -103.58
CA MET A 1 -75.42 -98.33 -104.64
C MET A 1 -74.51 -97.22 -104.13
N GLN A 2 -73.26 -97.09 -104.62
CA GLN A 2 -72.88 -96.32 -105.84
C GLN A 2 -73.51 -94.92 -105.75
N GLU A 3 -72.80 -93.78 -105.76
CA GLU A 3 -71.57 -93.34 -106.46
C GLU A 3 -70.89 -92.26 -105.59
N GLN A 4 -69.56 -92.25 -105.36
CA GLN A 4 -68.50 -91.66 -106.19
C GLN A 4 -68.84 -90.32 -106.87
N GLY A 5 -68.26 -89.24 -106.35
CA GLY A 5 -68.23 -87.90 -106.94
C GLY A 5 -67.06 -87.10 -106.35
N THR A 6 -65.96 -87.10 -107.10
CA THR A 6 -64.63 -86.58 -106.81
C THR A 6 -64.51 -85.07 -107.08
N ASP A 7 -63.44 -84.49 -106.52
CA ASP A 7 -62.68 -83.30 -106.97
C ASP A 7 -63.22 -81.88 -106.70
N ALA A 8 -62.55 -81.16 -105.78
CA ALA A 8 -61.41 -80.30 -106.15
C ALA A 8 -60.91 -79.51 -104.92
N SER A 9 -59.73 -79.88 -104.41
CA SER A 9 -58.98 -79.03 -103.45
C SER A 9 -58.38 -77.82 -104.17
N PRO A 10 -58.42 -76.60 -103.61
CA PRO A 10 -57.76 -75.45 -104.19
C PRO A 10 -56.24 -75.63 -104.10
N ILE A 11 -55.58 -75.53 -105.25
CA ILE A 11 -54.13 -75.50 -105.41
C ILE A 11 -53.62 -74.20 -104.76
N GLU A 12 -52.87 -74.33 -103.66
CA GLU A 12 -52.02 -73.25 -103.14
C GLU A 12 -50.94 -72.94 -104.18
N SER A 13 -51.12 -71.82 -104.88
CA SER A 13 -50.09 -71.23 -105.74
C SER A 13 -48.91 -70.71 -104.88
N PRO A 14 -47.65 -70.87 -105.33
CA PRO A 14 -46.50 -70.32 -104.62
C PRO A 14 -46.60 -68.79 -104.57
N PRO A 15 -46.15 -68.13 -103.49
CA PRO A 15 -46.23 -66.68 -103.38
C PRO A 15 -45.43 -66.03 -104.52
N ARG A 16 -46.07 -65.13 -105.26
CA ARG A 16 -45.44 -64.34 -106.32
C ARG A 16 -44.22 -63.58 -105.74
N PRO A 17 -43.06 -63.54 -106.42
CA PRO A 17 -41.85 -62.87 -105.93
C PRO A 17 -42.05 -61.38 -105.60
N ASP A 18 -43.03 -60.72 -106.23
CA ASP A 18 -43.40 -59.33 -105.96
C ASP A 18 -43.99 -59.08 -104.56
N ALA A 19 -44.60 -60.10 -103.93
CA ALA A 19 -45.17 -59.97 -102.58
C ALA A 19 -44.08 -60.04 -101.49
N ALA A 20 -43.07 -60.90 -101.69
CA ALA A 20 -41.92 -61.01 -100.78
C ALA A 20 -41.07 -59.73 -100.79
N LEU A 21 -40.81 -59.16 -101.96
CA LEU A 21 -40.08 -57.88 -102.09
C LEU A 21 -40.83 -56.70 -101.46
N ARG A 22 -42.16 -56.68 -101.54
CA ARG A 22 -42.99 -55.68 -100.84
C ARG A 22 -42.91 -55.83 -99.33
N ALA A 23 -42.97 -57.06 -98.81
CA ALA A 23 -42.81 -57.34 -97.39
C ALA A 23 -41.42 -56.95 -96.88
N GLU A 24 -40.36 -57.19 -97.66
CA GLU A 24 -39.00 -56.73 -97.32
C GLU A 24 -38.88 -55.20 -97.33
N LEU A 25 -39.47 -54.51 -98.31
CA LEU A 25 -39.50 -53.05 -98.35
C LEU A 25 -40.31 -52.45 -97.19
N GLU A 26 -41.40 -53.09 -96.78
CA GLU A 26 -42.19 -52.70 -95.60
C GLU A 26 -41.40 -52.93 -94.31
N SER A 27 -40.73 -54.07 -94.17
CA SER A 27 -39.81 -54.35 -93.04
C SER A 27 -38.63 -53.37 -92.99
N LEU A 28 -38.06 -53.00 -94.13
CA LEU A 28 -37.01 -51.98 -94.21
C LEU A 28 -37.55 -50.59 -93.81
N ARG A 29 -38.79 -50.27 -94.19
CA ARG A 29 -39.45 -49.02 -93.80
C ARG A 29 -39.75 -48.98 -92.31
N ASP A 30 -40.17 -50.10 -91.72
CA ASP A 30 -40.46 -50.21 -90.29
C ASP A 30 -39.19 -50.18 -89.45
N SER A 31 -38.13 -50.89 -89.85
CA SER A 31 -36.81 -50.78 -89.22
C SER A 31 -36.23 -49.37 -89.34
N HIS A 32 -36.41 -48.68 -90.47
CA HIS A 32 -36.02 -47.28 -90.60
C HIS A 32 -36.82 -46.35 -89.66
N ARG A 33 -38.13 -46.59 -89.50
CA ARG A 33 -38.96 -45.83 -88.54
C ARG A 33 -38.52 -46.07 -87.10
N GLU A 34 -38.28 -47.31 -86.72
CA GLU A 34 -37.77 -47.70 -85.40
C GLU A 34 -36.39 -47.06 -85.13
N LEU A 35 -35.49 -47.09 -86.11
CA LEU A 35 -34.18 -46.47 -85.99
C LEU A 35 -34.29 -44.95 -85.81
N ARG A 36 -35.17 -44.28 -86.58
CA ARG A 36 -35.46 -42.84 -86.38
C ARG A 36 -36.00 -42.56 -84.98
N PHE A 37 -36.91 -43.39 -84.46
CA PHE A 37 -37.44 -43.25 -83.10
C PHE A 37 -36.35 -43.40 -82.05
N ARG A 38 -35.46 -44.40 -82.19
CA ARG A 38 -34.31 -44.57 -81.30
C ARG A 38 -33.31 -43.42 -81.35
N PHE A 39 -33.05 -42.88 -82.54
CA PHE A 39 -32.22 -41.68 -82.68
C PHE A 39 -32.85 -40.48 -81.98
N ALA A 40 -34.15 -40.23 -82.14
CA ALA A 40 -34.84 -39.16 -81.42
C ALA A 40 -34.78 -39.34 -79.90
N ALA A 41 -35.00 -40.56 -79.38
CA ALA A 41 -34.90 -40.87 -77.95
C ALA A 41 -33.46 -40.71 -77.41
N ALA A 42 -32.45 -41.04 -78.22
CA ALA A 42 -31.04 -40.82 -77.87
C ALA A 42 -30.68 -39.33 -77.88
N GLU A 43 -31.20 -38.55 -78.82
CA GLU A 43 -31.02 -37.09 -78.87
C GLU A 43 -31.67 -36.39 -77.66
N GLU A 44 -32.89 -36.79 -77.29
CA GLU A 44 -33.55 -36.31 -76.06
C GLU A 44 -32.75 -36.67 -74.81
N SER A 45 -32.21 -37.89 -74.74
CA SER A 45 -31.35 -38.33 -73.64
C SER A 45 -30.06 -37.51 -73.56
N LEU A 46 -29.43 -37.21 -74.71
CA LEU A 46 -28.24 -36.36 -74.80
C LEU A 46 -28.55 -34.90 -74.41
N ALA A 47 -29.69 -34.36 -74.82
CA ALA A 47 -30.14 -33.04 -74.41
C ALA A 47 -30.35 -32.97 -72.89
N GLY A 48 -30.99 -34.00 -72.30
CA GLY A 48 -31.15 -34.13 -70.85
C GLY A 48 -29.80 -34.21 -70.11
N LEU A 49 -28.81 -34.92 -70.65
CA LEU A 49 -27.46 -34.96 -70.09
C LEU A 49 -26.74 -33.61 -70.16
N ARG A 50 -26.88 -32.87 -71.28
CA ARG A 50 -26.30 -31.51 -71.42
C ARG A 50 -26.85 -30.54 -70.40
N ILE A 51 -28.15 -30.59 -70.12
CA ILE A 51 -28.79 -29.75 -69.09
C ILE A 51 -28.21 -30.08 -67.71
N ARG A 52 -28.09 -31.36 -67.36
CA ARG A 52 -27.49 -31.77 -66.07
C ARG A 52 -26.03 -31.33 -65.94
N ASP A 53 -25.26 -31.40 -67.02
CA ASP A 53 -23.85 -30.96 -67.03
C ASP A 53 -23.72 -29.45 -66.78
N LEU A 54 -24.63 -28.65 -67.36
CA LEU A 54 -24.73 -27.21 -67.09
C LEU A 54 -25.11 -26.93 -65.63
N ASP A 55 -26.08 -27.66 -65.09
CA ASP A 55 -26.49 -27.49 -63.69
C ASP A 55 -25.39 -27.89 -62.71
N LEU A 56 -24.66 -28.98 -63.01
CA LEU A 56 -23.49 -29.40 -62.23
C LEU A 56 -22.36 -28.37 -62.30
N SER A 57 -22.12 -27.78 -63.46
CA SER A 57 -21.11 -26.72 -63.63
C SER A 57 -21.45 -25.48 -62.80
N ARG A 58 -22.72 -25.06 -62.82
CA ARG A 58 -23.21 -23.94 -62.00
C ARG A 58 -23.07 -24.24 -60.50
N ALA A 59 -23.42 -25.45 -60.06
CA ALA A 59 -23.25 -25.86 -58.67
C ALA A 59 -21.76 -25.91 -58.26
N LEU A 60 -20.87 -26.35 -59.16
CA LEU A 60 -19.42 -26.35 -58.94
C LEU A 60 -18.86 -24.94 -58.77
N GLU A 61 -19.33 -24.00 -59.58
CA GLU A 61 -18.94 -22.58 -59.49
C GLU A 61 -19.38 -21.99 -58.14
N GLN A 62 -20.63 -22.19 -57.74
CA GLN A 62 -21.15 -21.76 -56.43
C GLN A 62 -20.34 -22.33 -55.27
N VAL A 63 -20.06 -23.63 -55.28
CA VAL A 63 -19.23 -24.27 -54.24
C VAL A 63 -17.80 -23.74 -54.24
N SER A 64 -17.25 -23.37 -55.42
CA SER A 64 -15.94 -22.75 -55.52
C SER A 64 -15.94 -21.34 -54.91
N GLU A 65 -16.95 -20.52 -55.22
CA GLU A 65 -17.10 -19.17 -54.65
C GLU A 65 -17.28 -19.23 -53.13
N GLU A 66 -18.12 -20.14 -52.62
CA GLU A 66 -18.30 -20.36 -51.19
C GLU A 66 -16.98 -20.79 -50.52
N ARG A 67 -16.26 -21.73 -51.13
CA ARG A 67 -14.94 -22.17 -50.63
C ARG A 67 -13.96 -21.00 -50.56
N ASP A 68 -13.90 -20.17 -51.59
CA ASP A 68 -12.96 -19.05 -51.64
C ASP A 68 -13.36 -17.94 -50.66
N SER A 69 -14.66 -17.69 -50.48
CA SER A 69 -15.18 -16.82 -49.41
C SER A 69 -14.81 -17.33 -48.02
N LEU A 70 -14.95 -18.64 -47.76
CA LEU A 70 -14.58 -19.24 -46.48
C LEU A 70 -13.06 -19.20 -46.24
N ARG A 71 -12.24 -19.35 -47.28
CA ARG A 71 -10.79 -19.20 -47.17
C ARG A 71 -10.38 -17.78 -46.79
N ILE A 72 -11.01 -16.77 -47.37
CA ILE A 72 -10.76 -15.36 -47.01
C ILE A 72 -11.12 -15.15 -45.54
N LYS A 73 -12.32 -15.58 -45.12
CA LYS A 73 -12.75 -15.46 -43.71
C LYS A 73 -11.86 -16.20 -42.73
N LEU A 74 -11.31 -17.36 -43.12
CA LEU A 74 -10.36 -18.10 -42.30
C LEU A 74 -9.07 -17.29 -42.11
N ILE A 75 -8.53 -16.71 -43.19
CA ILE A 75 -7.33 -15.87 -43.11
C ILE A 75 -7.59 -14.63 -42.26
N GLU A 76 -8.73 -13.95 -42.44
CA GLU A 76 -9.12 -12.80 -41.61
C GLU A 76 -9.20 -13.18 -40.13
N ALA A 77 -9.83 -14.32 -39.81
CA ALA A 77 -9.89 -14.81 -38.43
C ALA A 77 -8.51 -15.18 -37.86
N GLU A 78 -7.63 -15.78 -38.67
CA GLU A 78 -6.24 -16.07 -38.27
C GLU A 78 -5.44 -14.80 -38.00
N VAL A 79 -5.63 -13.73 -38.79
CA VAL A 79 -4.98 -12.44 -38.56
C VAL A 79 -5.54 -11.77 -37.31
N CYS A 80 -6.86 -11.70 -37.15
CA CYS A 80 -7.47 -11.15 -35.93
C CYS A 80 -7.02 -11.89 -34.66
N ALA A 81 -6.92 -13.23 -34.71
CA ALA A 81 -6.45 -14.01 -33.57
C ALA A 81 -4.98 -13.67 -33.21
N ARG A 82 -4.12 -13.46 -34.21
CA ARG A 82 -2.72 -13.06 -33.98
C ARG A 82 -2.61 -11.65 -33.38
N GLU A 83 -3.42 -10.71 -33.86
CA GLU A 83 -3.45 -9.34 -33.31
C GLU A 83 -3.92 -9.35 -31.85
N GLU A 84 -4.94 -10.15 -31.52
CA GLU A 84 -5.40 -10.34 -30.14
C GLU A 84 -4.29 -10.95 -29.24
N GLU A 85 -3.57 -11.96 -29.72
CA GLU A 85 -2.43 -12.54 -28.99
C GLU A 85 -1.32 -11.52 -28.72
N GLU A 86 -0.94 -10.70 -29.72
CA GLU A 86 0.07 -9.65 -29.56
C GLU A 86 -0.38 -8.56 -28.56
N GLU A 87 -1.65 -8.17 -28.58
CA GLU A 87 -2.21 -7.23 -27.60
C GLU A 87 -2.21 -7.80 -26.18
N GLU A 88 -2.52 -9.08 -26.03
CA GLU A 88 -2.47 -9.77 -24.74
C GLU A 88 -1.04 -9.87 -24.20
N GLU A 89 -0.06 -10.20 -25.04
CA GLU A 89 1.36 -10.21 -24.67
C GLU A 89 1.84 -8.81 -24.26
N ALA A 90 1.50 -7.77 -25.03
CA ALA A 90 1.84 -6.39 -24.68
C ALA A 90 1.17 -5.95 -23.36
N SER A 91 -0.08 -6.34 -23.15
CA SER A 91 -0.81 -6.11 -21.89
C SER A 91 -0.18 -6.84 -20.71
N TRP A 92 0.29 -8.07 -20.92
CA TRP A 92 0.98 -8.86 -19.90
C TRP A 92 2.34 -8.25 -19.55
N ALA A 93 3.12 -7.82 -20.56
CA ALA A 93 4.40 -7.13 -20.35
C ALA A 93 4.24 -5.84 -19.53
N ARG A 94 3.26 -4.99 -19.87
CA ARG A 94 2.94 -3.78 -19.08
C ARG A 94 2.53 -4.11 -17.65
N ARG A 95 1.71 -5.15 -17.45
CA ARG A 95 1.31 -5.59 -16.11
C ARG A 95 2.51 -6.09 -15.30
N TRP A 96 3.43 -6.82 -15.94
CA TRP A 96 4.65 -7.30 -15.32
C TRP A 96 5.56 -6.15 -14.88
N GLU A 97 5.79 -5.17 -15.77
CA GLU A 97 6.56 -3.95 -15.45
C GLU A 97 5.95 -3.17 -14.27
N LEU A 98 4.63 -2.99 -14.29
CA LEU A 98 3.91 -2.30 -13.21
C LEU A 98 4.03 -3.06 -11.88
N SER A 99 3.92 -4.40 -11.92
CA SER A 99 4.10 -5.25 -10.74
C SER A 99 5.50 -5.14 -10.17
N HIS A 100 6.52 -5.14 -11.04
CA HIS A 100 7.91 -5.01 -10.62
C HIS A 100 8.19 -3.64 -10.00
N LEU A 101 7.67 -2.55 -10.60
CA LEU A 101 7.74 -1.22 -10.01
C LEU A 101 7.05 -1.15 -8.64
N ILE A 102 5.88 -1.79 -8.49
CA ILE A 102 5.18 -1.86 -7.21
C ILE A 102 6.03 -2.59 -6.16
N GLU A 103 6.72 -3.67 -6.53
CA GLU A 103 7.64 -4.37 -5.62
C GLU A 103 8.81 -3.49 -5.19
N ILE A 104 9.42 -2.74 -6.11
CA ILE A 104 10.49 -1.79 -5.79
C ILE A 104 9.97 -0.71 -4.83
N PHE A 105 8.79 -0.16 -5.09
CA PHE A 105 8.19 0.85 -4.20
C PHE A 105 7.83 0.28 -2.82
N LYS A 106 7.34 -0.97 -2.75
CA LYS A 106 7.10 -1.65 -1.48
C LYS A 106 8.38 -1.81 -0.67
N ALA A 107 9.45 -2.32 -1.28
CA ALA A 107 10.73 -2.49 -0.60
C ALA A 107 11.27 -1.16 -0.05
N ARG A 108 11.19 -0.08 -0.83
CA ARG A 108 11.58 1.26 -0.37
C ARG A 108 10.67 1.81 0.72
N PHE A 109 9.38 1.50 0.66
CA PHE A 109 8.43 1.91 1.70
C PHE A 109 8.71 1.18 3.01
N ASP A 110 9.02 -0.12 2.95
CA ASP A 110 9.38 -0.92 4.12
C ASP A 110 10.66 -0.40 4.78
N GLU A 111 11.68 -0.03 3.99
CA GLU A 111 12.91 0.61 4.49
C GLU A 111 12.62 1.94 5.24
N LEU A 112 11.77 2.80 4.67
CA LEU A 112 11.37 4.07 5.32
C LEU A 112 10.56 3.84 6.60
N VAL A 113 9.73 2.79 6.64
CA VAL A 113 8.97 2.42 7.84
C VAL A 113 9.89 1.90 8.93
N GLU A 114 10.87 1.05 8.59
CA GLU A 114 11.90 0.60 9.54
C GLU A 114 12.73 1.78 10.07
N GLU A 115 13.12 2.71 9.20
CA GLU A 115 13.84 3.92 9.62
C GLU A 115 13.00 4.79 10.57
N ARG A 116 11.70 4.98 10.28
CA ARG A 116 10.78 5.67 11.18
C ARG A 116 10.68 4.95 12.52
N SER A 117 10.53 3.62 12.52
CA SER A 117 10.47 2.83 13.76
C SER A 117 11.75 2.97 14.58
N ARG A 118 12.92 2.99 13.93
CA ARG A 118 14.21 3.26 14.59
C ARG A 118 14.25 4.65 15.20
N ARG A 119 13.78 5.68 14.49
CA ARG A 119 13.68 7.06 15.00
C ARG A 119 12.75 7.16 16.20
N ASP A 120 11.58 6.51 16.13
CA ASP A 120 10.61 6.49 17.23
C ASP A 120 11.18 5.77 18.46
N GLY A 121 11.94 4.69 18.27
CA GLY A 121 12.66 4.01 19.34
C GLY A 121 13.70 4.91 20.03
N VAL A 122 14.48 5.67 19.25
CA VAL A 122 15.42 6.66 19.80
C VAL A 122 14.68 7.76 20.56
N ALA A 123 13.59 8.30 20.00
CA ALA A 123 12.79 9.32 20.65
C ALA A 123 12.21 8.84 21.99
N SER A 124 11.73 7.59 22.06
CA SER A 124 11.28 6.98 23.32
C SER A 124 12.40 6.90 24.36
N GLY A 125 13.61 6.49 23.96
CA GLY A 125 14.76 6.44 24.88
C GLY A 125 15.16 7.82 25.40
N ILE A 126 15.13 8.85 24.56
CA ILE A 126 15.38 10.23 24.99
C ILE A 126 14.29 10.69 25.96
N LEU A 127 13.02 10.41 25.67
CA LEU A 127 11.89 10.76 26.52
C LEU A 127 11.99 10.12 27.92
N ASP A 128 12.39 8.85 28.00
CA ASP A 128 12.61 8.18 29.29
C ASP A 128 13.76 8.81 30.08
N SER A 129 14.85 9.17 29.41
CA SER A 129 15.97 9.91 30.01
C SER A 129 15.54 11.27 30.55
N MET A 130 14.75 12.01 29.76
CA MET A 130 14.18 13.30 30.14
C MET A 130 13.26 13.17 31.37
N ARG A 131 12.36 12.19 31.38
CA ARG A 131 11.49 11.93 32.54
C ARG A 131 12.32 11.60 33.80
N SER A 132 13.43 10.88 33.65
CA SER A 132 14.38 10.63 34.74
C SER A 132 15.03 11.92 35.26
N VAL A 133 15.50 12.80 34.35
CA VAL A 133 16.05 14.13 34.70
C VAL A 133 15.02 15.01 35.40
N ARG A 134 13.77 15.04 34.90
CA ARG A 134 12.65 15.72 35.56
C ARG A 134 12.48 15.24 36.99
N GLY A 135 12.47 13.92 37.20
CA GLY A 135 12.40 13.32 38.53
C GLY A 135 13.60 13.68 39.43
N CYS A 136 14.82 13.78 38.87
CA CYS A 136 15.99 14.27 39.60
C CYS A 136 15.80 15.71 40.08
N PHE A 137 15.36 16.62 39.20
CA PHE A 137 15.10 18.00 39.58
C PHE A 137 13.98 18.12 40.63
N GLY A 138 12.91 17.34 40.51
CA GLY A 138 11.85 17.28 41.52
C GLY A 138 12.40 16.90 42.92
N ARG A 139 13.26 15.86 42.99
CA ARG A 139 13.91 15.46 44.24
C ARG A 139 14.86 16.52 44.80
N ILE A 140 15.59 17.25 43.95
CA ILE A 140 16.48 18.33 44.38
C ILE A 140 15.65 19.51 44.91
N GLY A 141 14.61 19.91 44.18
CA GLY A 141 13.69 20.96 44.57
C GLY A 141 13.04 20.70 45.93
N GLY A 142 12.52 19.49 46.15
CA GLY A 142 11.93 19.09 47.43
C GLY A 142 12.91 18.97 48.60
N ARG A 143 14.23 18.94 48.36
CA ARG A 143 15.24 19.04 49.44
C ARG A 143 15.59 20.47 49.81
N ILE A 144 15.45 21.40 48.86
CA ILE A 144 15.79 22.82 49.04
C ILE A 144 14.60 23.61 49.59
N SER A 145 13.38 23.17 49.28
CA SER A 145 12.14 23.79 49.77
C SER A 145 11.22 22.75 50.39
N ASP A 146 10.59 23.08 51.51
CA ASP A 146 9.50 22.31 52.12
C ASP A 146 8.19 22.36 51.31
N GLU A 147 8.10 23.30 50.36
CA GLU A 147 6.99 23.40 49.41
C GLU A 147 7.24 22.50 48.20
N ASN A 148 6.39 21.48 48.04
CA ASN A 148 6.34 20.65 46.84
C ASN A 148 6.17 21.55 45.60
N LEU A 149 7.08 21.44 44.64
CA LEU A 149 6.89 22.03 43.32
C LEU A 149 5.64 21.38 42.72
N GLU A 150 4.60 22.17 42.46
CA GLU A 150 3.35 21.65 41.90
C GLU A 150 3.68 20.83 40.64
N GLU A 151 3.43 19.53 40.73
CA GLU A 151 3.53 18.64 39.58
C GLU A 151 2.35 19.00 38.68
N ASP A 152 2.62 19.80 37.66
CA ASP A 152 1.69 19.97 36.55
C ASP A 152 1.46 18.58 35.96
N ASP A 153 0.29 18.04 36.29
CA ASP A 153 -0.19 16.71 35.97
C ASP A 153 -0.57 16.75 34.49
N GLY A 154 0.48 16.72 33.65
CA GLY A 154 0.42 17.01 32.23
C GLY A 154 -0.75 16.32 31.58
N GLU A 155 -1.66 17.13 31.02
CA GLU A 155 -2.74 16.66 30.17
C GLU A 155 -2.16 15.63 29.20
N LYS A 156 -2.67 14.40 29.30
CA LYS A 156 -2.48 13.34 28.31
C LYS A 156 -3.14 13.78 27.01
N SER A 157 -2.50 14.74 26.33
CA SER A 157 -2.88 15.12 24.99
C SER A 157 -2.58 13.93 24.09
N ASN A 158 -3.59 13.53 23.32
CA ASN A 158 -3.53 12.49 22.29
C ASN A 158 -2.57 12.96 21.18
N LEU A 159 -1.28 12.95 21.46
CA LEU A 159 -0.25 13.41 20.56
C LEU A 159 0.32 12.21 19.82
N GLU A 160 0.07 12.17 18.53
CA GLU A 160 0.48 11.08 17.66
C GLU A 160 1.97 11.22 17.25
N ASP A 161 2.55 12.41 17.42
CA ASP A 161 3.94 12.73 17.05
C ASP A 161 4.89 12.71 18.26
N ALA A 162 5.81 11.73 18.27
CA ALA A 162 6.82 11.54 19.31
C ALA A 162 7.66 12.80 19.59
N TRP A 163 7.97 13.59 18.55
CA TRP A 163 8.73 14.84 18.68
C TRP A 163 8.00 15.94 19.42
N GLU A 164 6.67 16.02 19.29
CA GLU A 164 5.90 17.04 19.99
C GLU A 164 5.82 16.70 21.48
N VAL A 165 5.73 15.40 21.83
CA VAL A 165 5.79 14.94 23.22
C VAL A 165 7.16 15.25 23.82
N LEU A 166 8.24 14.97 23.09
CA LEU A 166 9.61 15.29 23.49
C LEU A 166 9.79 16.80 23.75
N SER A 167 9.24 17.64 22.87
CA SER A 167 9.32 19.09 23.00
C SER A 167 8.60 19.60 24.25
N LYS A 168 7.42 19.04 24.57
CA LYS A 168 6.66 19.38 25.78
C LYS A 168 7.43 18.98 27.04
N GLU A 169 7.96 17.76 27.10
CA GLU A 169 8.72 17.29 28.27
C GLU A 169 10.00 18.13 28.47
N SER A 170 10.67 18.54 27.39
CA SER A 170 11.87 19.40 27.46
C SER A 170 11.54 20.74 28.11
N ARG A 171 10.40 21.33 27.71
CA ARG A 171 9.93 22.59 28.26
C ARG A 171 9.65 22.48 29.76
N LEU A 172 9.00 21.39 30.20
CA LEU A 172 8.72 21.15 31.61
C LEU A 172 10.01 20.99 32.44
N ILE A 173 10.99 20.25 31.92
CA ILE A 173 12.31 20.11 32.56
C ILE A 173 12.98 21.46 32.72
N CYS A 174 12.99 22.29 31.66
CA CYS A 174 13.57 23.63 31.74
C CYS A 174 12.86 24.51 32.77
N GLN A 175 11.53 24.47 32.85
CA GLN A 175 10.76 25.23 33.83
C GLN A 175 11.08 24.82 35.27
N ILE A 176 11.10 23.52 35.55
CA ILE A 176 11.45 22.99 36.87
C ILE A 176 12.92 23.32 37.20
N GLY A 177 13.83 23.18 36.23
CA GLY A 177 15.24 23.53 36.39
C GLY A 177 15.44 24.98 36.82
N VAL A 178 14.78 25.93 36.15
CA VAL A 178 14.82 27.36 36.51
C VAL A 178 14.26 27.61 37.91
N ALA A 179 13.16 26.95 38.29
CA ALA A 179 12.58 27.07 39.62
C ALA A 179 13.53 26.54 40.71
N VAL A 180 14.17 25.40 40.47
CA VAL A 180 15.17 24.80 41.38
C VAL A 180 16.40 25.71 41.52
N GLU A 181 16.91 26.24 40.41
CA GLU A 181 18.05 27.16 40.41
C GLU A 181 17.75 28.42 41.22
N SER A 182 16.58 29.05 40.99
CA SER A 182 16.16 30.22 41.75
C SER A 182 16.12 29.96 43.26
N LYS A 183 15.47 28.86 43.67
CA LYS A 183 15.40 28.42 45.07
C LYS A 183 16.78 28.13 45.66
N PHE A 184 17.66 27.50 44.90
CA PHE A 184 19.03 27.23 45.34
C PHE A 184 19.82 28.52 45.60
N THR A 185 19.70 29.53 44.72
CA THR A 185 20.39 30.81 44.92
C THR A 185 19.87 31.57 46.14
N GLU A 186 18.59 31.42 46.48
CA GLU A 186 18.00 32.01 47.69
C GLU A 186 18.52 31.31 48.95
N TYR A 187 18.49 29.97 48.97
CA TYR A 187 19.03 29.17 50.05
C TYR A 187 20.52 29.48 50.32
N ASP A 188 21.33 29.58 49.26
CA ASP A 188 22.75 29.89 49.40
C ASP A 188 23.01 31.30 49.94
N LYS A 189 22.18 32.29 49.57
CA LYS A 189 22.23 33.64 50.16
C LYS A 189 21.86 33.62 51.64
N MET A 190 20.82 32.87 52.04
CA MET A 190 20.42 32.74 53.44
C MET A 190 21.53 32.09 54.26
N ARG A 191 22.07 30.96 53.80
CA ARG A 191 23.16 30.25 54.46
C ARG A 191 24.43 31.10 54.63
N ARG A 192 24.77 31.91 53.62
CA ARG A 192 25.89 32.87 53.71
C ARG A 192 25.64 33.99 54.74
N LYS A 193 24.40 34.42 54.94
CA LYS A 193 24.05 35.40 55.99
C LYS A 193 24.18 34.77 57.37
N GLU A 194 23.60 33.58 57.57
CA GLU A 194 23.71 32.83 58.82
C GLU A 194 25.17 32.59 59.22
N HIS A 195 26.02 32.20 58.26
CA HIS A 195 27.46 32.01 58.50
C HIS A 195 28.13 33.30 59.01
N LYS A 196 27.87 34.44 58.35
CA LYS A 196 28.44 35.74 58.75
C LYS A 196 27.95 36.17 60.13
N GLU A 197 26.68 35.92 60.46
CA GLU A 197 26.11 36.21 61.78
C GLU A 197 26.77 35.36 62.87
N LEU A 198 26.97 34.07 62.60
CA LEU A 198 27.69 33.18 63.51
C LEU A 198 29.16 33.56 63.66
N GLU A 199 29.85 33.92 62.58
CA GLU A 199 31.23 34.43 62.63
C GLU A 199 31.31 35.71 63.47
N ASN A 200 30.43 36.68 63.24
CA ASN A 200 30.37 37.92 64.02
C ASN A 200 30.11 37.63 65.51
N SER A 201 29.21 36.69 65.80
CA SER A 201 28.93 36.25 67.17
C SER A 201 30.15 35.60 67.82
N ILE A 202 30.88 34.74 67.10
CA ILE A 202 32.11 34.13 67.59
C ILE A 202 33.17 35.20 67.86
N VAL A 203 33.39 36.15 66.94
CA VAL A 203 34.37 37.24 67.14
C VAL A 203 34.01 38.04 68.38
N SER A 204 32.75 38.47 68.54
CA SER A 204 32.28 39.18 69.73
C SER A 204 32.50 38.38 71.02
N LEU A 205 32.17 37.08 71.03
CA LEU A 205 32.42 36.21 72.19
C LEU A 205 33.93 36.02 72.47
N THR A 206 34.79 36.03 71.46
CA THR A 206 36.24 35.97 71.67
C THR A 206 36.81 37.26 72.24
N GLU A 207 36.27 38.42 71.84
CA GLU A 207 36.61 39.72 72.43
C GLU A 207 36.17 39.79 73.89
N GLU A 208 34.93 39.40 74.21
CA GLU A 208 34.43 39.32 75.59
C GLU A 208 35.29 38.38 76.44
N ASN A 209 35.66 37.20 75.93
CA ASN A 209 36.56 36.28 76.64
C ASN A 209 37.97 36.86 76.85
N ARG A 210 38.46 37.65 75.89
CA ARG A 210 39.75 38.37 76.01
C ARG A 210 39.67 39.44 77.09
N ASP A 211 38.56 40.19 77.16
CA ASP A 211 38.31 41.21 78.18
C ASP A 211 38.18 40.60 79.58
N ILE A 212 37.42 39.51 79.73
CA ILE A 212 37.32 38.74 80.98
C ILE A 212 38.71 38.25 81.40
N SER A 213 39.50 37.70 80.47
CA SER A 213 40.87 37.22 80.75
C SER A 213 41.81 38.37 81.16
N SER A 214 41.63 39.57 80.59
CA SER A 214 42.34 40.78 80.99
C SER A 214 41.97 41.19 82.43
N LEU A 215 40.67 41.25 82.73
CA LEU A 215 40.14 41.57 84.06
C LEU A 215 40.64 40.59 85.12
N LEU A 216 40.64 39.28 84.83
CA LEU A 216 41.16 38.26 85.73
C LEU A 216 42.65 38.45 86.02
N ARG A 217 43.47 38.78 85.01
CA ARG A 217 44.90 39.08 85.20
C ARG A 217 45.11 40.31 86.06
N VAL A 218 44.36 41.39 85.81
CA VAL A 218 44.41 42.60 86.66
C VAL A 218 44.04 42.25 88.09
N ALA A 219 42.89 41.60 88.31
CA ALA A 219 42.42 41.20 89.63
C ALA A 219 43.42 40.30 90.38
N LEU A 220 44.08 39.37 89.68
CA LEU A 220 45.14 38.53 90.28
C LEU A 220 46.35 39.37 90.72
N VAL A 221 46.86 40.27 89.86
CA VAL A 221 47.97 41.17 90.20
C VAL A 221 47.60 42.07 91.38
N GLU A 222 46.38 42.57 91.42
CA GLU A 222 45.87 43.39 92.53
C GLU A 222 45.77 42.60 93.84
N LYS A 223 45.23 41.38 93.78
CA LYS A 223 45.18 40.46 94.92
C LYS A 223 46.59 40.21 95.46
N GLU A 224 47.56 39.89 94.62
CA GLU A 224 48.96 39.69 95.04
C GLU A 224 49.57 40.95 95.67
N ALA A 225 49.29 42.13 95.11
CA ALA A 225 49.74 43.41 95.65
C ALA A 225 49.10 43.70 97.02
N ALA A 226 47.81 43.40 97.20
CA ALA A 226 47.10 43.51 98.46
C ALA A 226 47.63 42.51 99.50
N GLU A 227 47.88 41.25 99.13
CA GLU A 227 48.49 40.24 100.01
C GLU A 227 49.92 40.63 100.45
N LYS A 228 50.73 41.18 99.53
CA LYS A 228 52.06 41.76 99.85
C LYS A 228 51.95 42.97 100.79
N SER A 229 50.86 43.74 100.71
CA SER A 229 50.63 44.90 101.59
C SER A 229 50.08 44.48 102.96
N LEU A 230 49.20 43.48 103.00
CA LEU A 230 48.63 42.89 104.21
C LEU A 230 49.69 42.14 105.02
N SER A 231 50.59 41.41 104.35
CA SER A 231 51.72 40.72 105.01
C SER A 231 52.67 41.70 105.72
N LYS A 232 52.85 42.93 105.21
CA LYS A 232 53.57 44.01 105.90
C LYS A 232 52.83 44.54 107.13
N LEU A 233 51.50 44.61 107.09
CA LEU A 233 50.65 45.03 108.21
C LEU A 233 50.55 43.99 109.34
N LYS A 234 50.80 42.70 109.06
CA LYS A 234 50.69 41.61 110.04
C LYS A 234 51.54 41.83 111.32
N GLY A 235 52.62 42.64 111.26
CA GLY A 235 53.47 43.00 112.40
C GLY A 235 53.10 44.25 113.23
N SER A 236 52.05 45.01 112.88
CA SER A 236 51.69 46.29 113.53
C SER A 236 50.35 46.22 114.30
N GLY A 237 50.24 46.98 115.40
CA GLY A 237 49.14 46.99 116.37
C GLY A 237 47.76 47.42 115.83
N GLY A 238 46.71 47.07 116.57
CA GLY A 238 45.35 46.80 116.08
C GLY A 238 44.50 47.95 115.49
N GLU A 239 44.81 49.24 115.71
CA GLU A 239 43.92 50.33 115.29
C GLU A 239 44.32 50.99 113.94
N GLN A 240 45.61 51.11 113.62
CA GLN A 240 46.06 51.58 112.29
C GLN A 240 45.80 50.54 111.17
N LYS A 241 45.55 49.28 111.56
CA LYS A 241 45.22 48.17 110.66
C LYS A 241 43.90 48.37 109.91
N LEU A 242 42.84 48.82 110.59
CA LEU A 242 41.51 48.92 109.97
C LEU A 242 41.46 49.98 108.87
N GLY A 243 42.04 51.17 109.11
CA GLY A 243 42.06 52.26 108.12
C GLY A 243 42.88 51.93 106.87
N ALA A 244 44.02 51.24 107.02
CA ALA A 244 44.85 50.82 105.90
C ALA A 244 44.21 49.69 105.08
N ILE A 245 43.51 48.74 105.72
CA ILE A 245 42.76 47.69 105.03
C ILE A 245 41.60 48.29 104.23
N LEU A 246 40.90 49.30 104.78
CA LEU A 246 39.83 50.01 104.06
C LEU A 246 40.34 50.77 102.83
N GLN A 247 41.48 51.47 102.91
CA GLN A 247 42.07 52.14 101.75
C GLN A 247 42.58 51.17 100.67
N ILE A 248 43.08 49.99 101.07
CA ILE A 248 43.50 48.96 100.11
C ILE A 248 42.28 48.38 99.40
N ALA A 249 41.19 48.12 100.13
CA ALA A 249 39.93 47.67 99.54
C ALA A 249 39.33 48.72 98.58
N GLU A 250 39.38 50.01 98.95
CA GLU A 250 38.87 51.12 98.13
C GLU A 250 39.68 51.32 96.84
N ARG A 251 41.02 51.22 96.90
CA ARG A 251 41.87 51.31 95.69
C ARG A 251 41.80 50.10 94.78
N GLY A 252 41.67 48.89 95.34
CA GLY A 252 41.44 47.69 94.54
C GLY A 252 40.12 47.79 93.79
N LEU A 253 39.02 48.13 94.48
CA LEU A 253 37.70 48.25 93.87
C LEU A 253 37.65 49.25 92.70
N GLN A 254 38.38 50.37 92.79
CA GLN A 254 38.49 51.36 91.71
C GLN A 254 39.28 50.85 90.48
N ARG A 255 40.30 50.00 90.67
CA ARG A 255 41.16 49.51 89.58
C ARG A 255 40.61 48.29 88.85
N VAL A 256 39.80 47.45 89.52
CA VAL A 256 38.94 46.44 88.87
C VAL A 256 37.63 47.03 88.28
N GLY A 257 37.45 48.36 88.32
CA GLY A 257 36.39 49.06 87.59
C GLY A 257 35.03 49.15 88.29
N PHE A 258 34.91 48.77 89.56
CA PHE A 258 33.68 48.94 90.35
C PHE A 258 33.66 50.32 91.04
N GLY A 259 33.60 51.39 90.25
CA GLY A 259 33.43 52.77 90.73
C GLY A 259 31.98 53.24 90.66
N PHE A 260 31.37 53.55 91.80
CA PHE A 260 30.01 54.11 91.93
C PHE A 260 29.78 55.33 91.02
N ILE A 261 28.79 55.23 90.11
CA ILE A 261 28.28 56.34 89.31
C ILE A 261 27.42 57.24 90.22
N ARG A 262 27.94 58.43 90.56
CA ARG A 262 27.16 59.56 91.08
C ARG A 262 27.57 60.79 90.27
N GLY A 263 26.65 61.27 89.43
CA GLY A 263 26.96 62.15 88.29
C GLY A 263 27.17 63.64 88.57
N VAL A 264 27.28 64.42 87.47
CA VAL A 264 26.69 65.75 87.18
C VAL A 264 27.45 66.43 86.01
N ILE A 265 26.75 66.62 84.89
CA ILE A 265 26.56 67.82 84.01
C ILE A 265 27.73 68.76 83.63
N ALA A 266 27.78 69.02 82.31
CA ALA A 266 28.11 70.25 81.54
C ALA A 266 29.53 70.50 80.99
N GLY A 267 29.58 70.81 79.68
CA GLY A 267 30.55 71.72 79.08
C GLY A 267 30.95 71.39 77.63
N GLU A 268 30.46 72.19 76.67
CA GLU A 268 30.69 72.14 75.21
C GLU A 268 32.14 72.44 74.77
N SER A 269 32.50 72.05 73.53
CA SER A 269 33.15 72.86 72.45
C SER A 269 34.21 72.11 71.59
N GLN A 270 34.02 72.13 70.26
CA GLN A 270 35.04 72.01 69.18
C GLN A 270 35.75 73.40 69.00
N PRO A 271 36.77 73.65 68.12
CA PRO A 271 37.63 72.80 67.26
C PRO A 271 39.15 73.21 67.22
N ASP A 272 39.90 72.60 66.29
CA ASP A 272 41.15 73.03 65.58
C ASP A 272 42.57 72.52 66.00
N GLN A 273 43.28 72.04 64.95
CA GLN A 273 44.72 71.68 64.77
C GLN A 273 45.68 72.89 64.99
N PRO A 274 47.06 72.82 64.99
CA PRO A 274 47.98 71.88 64.29
C PRO A 274 49.36 71.52 64.95
N SER A 275 50.13 70.70 64.20
CA SER A 275 51.62 70.68 64.05
C SER A 275 52.54 69.74 64.87
N SER A 276 53.21 68.87 64.07
CA SER A 276 54.64 68.52 63.99
C SER A 276 55.34 67.57 65.00
N SER A 277 55.83 66.45 64.45
CA SER A 277 57.22 65.90 64.52
C SER A 277 57.22 64.49 63.93
N SER A 278 57.68 64.30 62.68
CA SER A 278 59.05 63.96 62.27
C SER A 278 59.46 62.48 62.47
N VAL A 279 59.49 61.79 61.33
CA VAL A 279 60.52 60.82 60.88
C VAL A 279 60.74 59.55 61.72
N SER A 280 60.32 58.43 61.15
CA SER A 280 61.24 57.30 60.89
C SER A 280 60.75 56.53 59.66
N ALA A 281 61.37 56.84 58.53
CA ALA A 281 61.37 55.97 57.36
C ALA A 281 62.55 55.02 57.53
N THR A 282 62.28 53.72 57.56
CA THR A 282 63.26 52.69 57.22
C THR A 282 62.56 51.62 56.40
N SER A 283 63.08 51.45 55.17
CA SER A 283 63.18 50.21 54.40
C SER A 283 61.90 49.41 54.16
N ASP A 284 61.42 49.42 52.91
CA ASP A 284 61.39 48.22 52.04
C ASP A 284 60.65 48.55 50.73
N GLY A 285 61.38 49.14 49.78
CA GLY A 285 60.88 49.42 48.42
C GLY A 285 61.10 48.28 47.43
N SER A 286 61.50 47.10 47.91
CA SER A 286 61.85 45.93 47.08
C SER A 286 60.68 44.97 46.88
N GLU A 287 59.75 44.87 47.84
CA GLU A 287 58.67 43.88 47.81
C GLU A 287 57.51 44.32 46.90
N CYS A 288 57.25 45.64 46.79
CA CYS A 288 56.16 46.16 45.95
C CYS A 288 56.39 46.01 44.43
N GLU A 289 57.64 45.97 43.96
CA GLU A 289 57.92 45.76 42.52
C GLU A 289 57.78 44.29 42.13
N GLU A 290 58.26 43.36 42.97
CA GLU A 290 58.05 41.91 42.77
C GLU A 290 56.57 41.52 42.85
N GLU A 291 55.80 42.11 43.77
CA GLU A 291 54.37 41.81 43.92
C GLU A 291 53.56 42.32 42.72
N VAL A 292 53.87 43.51 42.19
CA VAL A 292 53.25 44.03 40.96
C VAL A 292 53.63 43.20 39.73
N ILE A 293 54.88 42.73 39.63
CA ILE A 293 55.31 41.84 38.54
C ILE A 293 54.55 40.50 38.63
N SER A 294 54.42 39.92 39.83
CA SER A 294 53.68 38.67 40.03
C SER A 294 52.20 38.79 39.65
N LEU A 295 51.56 39.93 39.97
CA LEU A 295 50.17 40.22 39.63
C LEU A 295 49.97 40.43 38.13
N VAL A 296 50.94 41.06 37.46
CA VAL A 296 50.93 41.23 35.99
C VAL A 296 51.13 39.87 35.31
N GLU A 297 52.02 39.01 35.83
CA GLU A 297 52.22 37.65 35.32
C GLU A 297 50.96 36.79 35.49
N GLU A 298 50.31 36.83 36.67
CA GLU A 298 49.04 36.15 36.93
C GLU A 298 47.93 36.63 36.00
N LEU A 299 47.76 37.95 35.85
CA LEU A 299 46.78 38.53 34.94
C LEU A 299 47.05 38.15 33.47
N THR A 300 48.32 38.08 33.06
CA THR A 300 48.67 37.64 31.69
C THR A 300 48.39 36.16 31.47
N ALA A 301 48.52 35.32 32.51
CA ALA A 301 48.17 33.92 32.46
C ALA A 301 46.64 33.74 32.36
N GLU A 302 45.87 34.48 33.15
CA GLU A 302 44.39 34.47 33.08
C GLU A 302 43.87 34.96 31.71
N ILE A 303 44.47 36.03 31.15
CA ILE A 303 44.10 36.53 29.81
C ILE A 303 44.38 35.47 28.74
N LYS A 304 45.48 34.72 28.89
CA LYS A 304 45.83 33.65 27.95
C LYS A 304 44.85 32.47 28.06
N GLU A 305 44.51 32.05 29.27
CA GLU A 305 43.54 30.99 29.53
C GLU A 305 42.13 31.37 29.01
N ALA A 306 41.69 32.61 29.26
CA ALA A 306 40.43 33.13 28.73
C ALA A 306 40.45 33.21 27.19
N GLY A 307 41.61 33.51 26.59
CA GLY A 307 41.81 33.47 25.13
C GLY A 307 41.68 32.07 24.55
N GLU A 308 42.22 31.05 25.23
CA GLU A 308 42.10 29.64 24.85
C GLU A 308 40.67 29.12 25.04
N GLU A 309 39.95 29.55 26.08
CA GLU A 309 38.52 29.27 26.25
C GLU A 309 37.68 29.92 25.16
N ALA A 310 37.92 31.19 24.84
CA ALA A 310 37.23 31.87 23.76
C ALA A 310 37.47 31.21 22.40
N ALA A 311 38.65 30.61 22.18
CA ALA A 311 38.93 29.80 21.00
C ALA A 311 38.11 28.49 21.00
N ARG A 312 38.08 27.76 22.12
CA ARG A 312 37.29 26.53 22.29
C ARG A 312 35.79 26.76 22.06
N TRP A 313 35.23 27.83 22.62
CA TRP A 313 33.81 28.18 22.43
C TRP A 313 33.50 28.56 20.99
N ARG A 314 34.43 29.23 20.29
CA ARG A 314 34.25 29.59 18.88
C ARG A 314 34.21 28.36 17.98
N GLU A 315 35.11 27.41 18.23
CA GLU A 315 35.19 26.14 17.48
C GLU A 315 33.93 25.28 17.73
N ALA A 316 33.44 25.22 18.97
CA ALA A 316 32.17 24.56 19.29
C ALA A 316 30.97 25.19 18.56
N CYS A 317 30.89 26.53 18.52
CA CYS A 317 29.84 27.23 17.78
C CYS A 317 29.92 26.96 16.26
N GLU A 318 31.12 26.89 15.67
CA GLU A 318 31.27 26.55 14.25
C GLU A 318 30.79 25.12 13.95
N LEU A 319 31.08 24.16 14.84
CA LEU A 319 30.59 22.79 14.71
C LEU A 319 29.07 22.69 14.83
N GLU A 320 28.44 23.45 15.72
CA GLU A 320 26.97 23.51 15.82
C GLU A 320 26.34 24.15 14.58
N VAL A 321 26.95 25.19 14.01
CA VAL A 321 26.49 25.82 12.77
C VAL A 321 26.59 24.83 11.59
N GLU A 322 27.68 24.09 11.47
CA GLU A 322 27.83 23.08 10.42
C GLU A 322 26.87 21.90 10.61
N ALA A 323 26.66 21.44 11.85
CA ALA A 323 25.63 20.43 12.16
C ALA A 323 24.22 20.93 11.81
N GLY A 324 23.92 22.20 12.10
CA GLY A 324 22.66 22.84 11.74
C GLY A 324 22.44 22.92 10.23
N LYS A 325 23.47 23.29 9.46
CA LYS A 325 23.41 23.30 7.98
C LYS A 325 23.14 21.91 7.42
N ALA A 326 23.79 20.87 7.94
CA ALA A 326 23.57 19.49 7.51
C ALA A 326 22.13 19.02 7.77
N ALA A 327 21.57 19.34 8.95
CA ALA A 327 20.19 19.01 9.30
C ALA A 327 19.15 19.71 8.39
N ILE A 328 19.41 20.97 7.99
CA ILE A 328 18.54 21.70 7.06
C ILE A 328 18.53 21.04 5.68
N VAL A 329 19.69 20.62 5.16
CA VAL A 329 19.78 19.91 3.87
C VAL A 329 19.03 18.57 3.89
N GLU A 330 19.05 17.86 5.02
CA GLU A 330 18.31 16.61 5.19
C GLU A 330 16.79 16.84 5.21
N ARG A 331 16.33 17.85 5.97
CA ARG A 331 14.93 18.30 5.98
C ARG A 331 14.45 18.74 4.59
N GLU A 332 15.28 19.44 3.82
CA GLU A 332 14.94 19.83 2.44
C GLU A 332 14.76 18.62 1.50
N LYS A 333 15.52 17.54 1.71
CA LYS A 333 15.33 16.28 0.96
C LYS A 333 14.01 15.62 1.34
N GLU A 334 13.69 15.52 2.62
CA GLU A 334 12.40 14.99 3.10
C GLU A 334 11.21 15.80 2.54
N VAL A 335 11.30 17.13 2.55
CA VAL A 335 10.28 18.03 2.01
C VAL A 335 10.12 17.88 0.49
N LYS A 336 11.18 17.58 -0.27
CA LYS A 336 11.09 17.28 -1.72
C LYS A 336 10.54 15.87 -2.01
N ILE A 337 10.77 14.92 -1.13
CA ILE A 337 10.24 13.56 -1.23
C ILE A 337 8.72 13.54 -0.97
N HIS A 338 8.21 14.39 -0.06
CA HIS A 338 6.79 14.49 0.27
C HIS A 338 5.84 14.75 -0.92
N PRO A 339 6.09 15.73 -1.84
CA PRO A 339 5.26 15.95 -3.02
C PRO A 339 5.38 14.82 -4.06
N LEU A 340 6.53 14.14 -4.15
CA LEU A 340 6.66 12.96 -5.02
C LEU A 340 5.83 11.78 -4.51
N ILE A 341 5.82 11.54 -3.21
CA ILE A 341 4.96 10.53 -2.57
C ILE A 341 3.49 10.88 -2.77
N TYR A 342 3.11 12.14 -2.54
CA TYR A 342 1.73 12.60 -2.75
C TYR A 342 1.29 12.42 -4.22
N PHE A 343 2.15 12.75 -5.18
CA PHE A 343 1.89 12.53 -6.60
C PHE A 343 1.74 11.05 -6.95
N LEU A 344 2.62 10.19 -6.42
CA LEU A 344 2.55 8.74 -6.64
C LEU A 344 1.26 8.15 -6.05
N VAL A 345 0.89 8.55 -4.84
CA VAL A 345 -0.36 8.13 -4.18
C VAL A 345 -1.57 8.61 -4.96
N ALA A 346 -1.55 9.84 -5.49
CA ALA A 346 -2.63 10.35 -6.34
C ALA A 346 -2.76 9.56 -7.65
N LEU A 347 -1.63 9.23 -8.29
CA LEU A 347 -1.59 8.44 -9.52
C LEU A 347 -2.12 7.02 -9.28
N LEU A 348 -1.66 6.36 -8.21
CA LEU A 348 -2.12 5.02 -7.82
C LEU A 348 -3.61 5.01 -7.49
N ARG A 349 -4.13 6.05 -6.83
CA ARG A 349 -5.57 6.19 -6.56
C ARG A 349 -6.38 6.33 -7.85
N GLU A 350 -5.88 7.08 -8.82
CA GLU A 350 -6.56 7.26 -10.10
C GLU A 350 -6.54 5.98 -10.95
N GLU A 351 -5.43 5.25 -11.00
CA GLU A 351 -5.37 3.92 -11.65
C GLU A 351 -6.27 2.90 -10.96
N LEU A 352 -6.32 2.90 -9.62
CA LEU A 352 -7.26 2.07 -8.87
C LEU A 352 -8.72 2.42 -9.20
N ARG A 353 -9.03 3.71 -9.37
CA ARG A 353 -10.38 4.16 -9.75
C ARG A 353 -10.75 3.67 -11.16
N ARG A 354 -9.82 3.70 -12.11
CA ARG A 354 -10.02 3.21 -13.49
C ARG A 354 -10.22 1.70 -13.56
N THR A 355 -9.41 0.93 -12.83
CA THR A 355 -9.55 -0.53 -12.78
C THR A 355 -10.85 -0.95 -12.12
N LYS A 356 -11.28 -0.24 -11.08
CA LYS A 356 -12.58 -0.46 -10.43
C LYS A 356 -13.76 -0.20 -11.37
N SER A 357 -13.77 0.92 -12.10
CA SER A 357 -14.86 1.19 -13.05
C SER A 357 -14.88 0.18 -14.20
N ALA A 358 -13.72 -0.22 -14.72
CA ALA A 358 -13.63 -1.27 -15.73
C ALA A 358 -14.21 -2.60 -15.21
N LEU A 359 -13.90 -2.98 -13.96
CA LEU A 359 -14.44 -4.18 -13.32
C LEU A 359 -15.96 -4.13 -13.17
N ASP A 360 -16.52 -2.99 -12.73
CA ASP A 360 -17.97 -2.81 -12.59
C ASP A 360 -18.70 -2.93 -13.95
N THR A 361 -18.10 -2.39 -15.02
CA THR A 361 -18.65 -2.57 -16.37
C THR A 361 -18.56 -4.02 -16.87
N ALA A 362 -17.50 -4.76 -16.51
CA ALA A 362 -17.36 -6.17 -16.85
C ALA A 362 -18.38 -7.04 -16.08
N ASN A 363 -18.58 -6.77 -14.79
CA ASN A 363 -19.54 -7.49 -13.95
C ASN A 363 -20.99 -7.26 -14.40
N SER A 364 -21.34 -6.02 -14.76
CA SER A 364 -22.67 -5.74 -15.32
C SER A 364 -22.89 -6.47 -16.64
N LYS A 365 -21.91 -6.48 -17.55
CA LYS A 365 -21.95 -7.29 -18.80
C LYS A 365 -22.10 -8.78 -18.52
N LEU A 366 -21.35 -9.32 -17.56
CA LEU A 366 -21.43 -10.72 -17.16
C LEU A 366 -22.83 -11.06 -16.66
N SER A 367 -23.42 -10.22 -15.80
CA SER A 367 -24.78 -10.42 -15.29
C SER A 367 -25.84 -10.44 -16.41
N LEU A 368 -25.64 -9.65 -17.47
CA LEU A 368 -26.51 -9.67 -18.66
C LEU A 368 -26.32 -10.96 -19.46
N LYS A 369 -25.09 -11.42 -19.65
CA LYS A 369 -24.79 -12.71 -20.31
C LYS A 369 -25.39 -13.88 -19.53
N GLU A 370 -25.33 -13.88 -18.20
CA GLU A 370 -25.96 -14.92 -17.37
C GLU A 370 -27.48 -14.93 -17.52
N LYS A 371 -28.13 -13.75 -17.53
CA LYS A 371 -29.58 -13.65 -17.77
C LYS A 371 -29.94 -14.15 -19.17
N LEU A 372 -29.17 -13.76 -20.19
CA LEU A 372 -29.35 -14.23 -21.57
C LEU A 372 -29.22 -15.76 -21.66
N ALA A 373 -28.21 -16.33 -21.00
CA ALA A 373 -28.01 -17.78 -20.96
C ALA A 373 -29.19 -18.50 -20.30
N LYS A 374 -29.70 -17.97 -19.17
CA LYS A 374 -30.90 -18.51 -18.51
C LYS A 374 -32.13 -18.47 -19.41
N THR A 375 -32.35 -17.37 -20.14
CA THR A 375 -33.48 -17.25 -21.06
C THR A 375 -33.34 -18.15 -22.28
N ALA A 376 -32.12 -18.29 -22.82
CA ALA A 376 -31.84 -19.19 -23.94
C ALA A 376 -32.08 -20.66 -23.55
N MET A 377 -31.61 -21.08 -22.37
CA MET A 377 -31.85 -22.41 -21.81
C MET A 377 -33.35 -22.67 -21.61
N ALA A 378 -34.11 -21.70 -21.10
CA ALA A 378 -35.56 -21.82 -20.94
C ALA A 378 -36.29 -21.93 -22.29
N ALA A 379 -35.89 -21.14 -23.29
CA ALA A 379 -36.43 -21.21 -24.63
C ALA A 379 -36.13 -22.56 -25.32
N GLN A 380 -34.91 -23.07 -25.15
CA GLN A 380 -34.54 -24.40 -25.65
C GLN A 380 -35.39 -25.50 -24.99
N ALA A 381 -35.54 -25.48 -23.66
CA ALA A 381 -36.37 -26.44 -22.95
C ALA A 381 -37.85 -26.40 -23.42
N ALA A 382 -38.39 -25.21 -23.70
CA ALA A 382 -39.72 -25.05 -24.25
C ALA A 382 -39.83 -25.61 -25.69
N ALA A 383 -38.80 -25.40 -26.52
CA ALA A 383 -38.75 -25.96 -27.87
C ALA A 383 -38.66 -27.50 -27.84
N GLU A 384 -37.85 -28.08 -26.96
CA GLU A 384 -37.76 -29.53 -26.78
C GLU A 384 -39.08 -30.13 -26.28
N ALA A 385 -39.78 -29.45 -25.36
CA ALA A 385 -41.09 -29.89 -24.90
C ALA A 385 -42.16 -29.87 -26.01
N THR A 386 -42.13 -28.86 -26.88
CA THR A 386 -43.07 -28.81 -28.04
C THR A 386 -42.75 -29.88 -29.07
N LEU A 387 -41.46 -30.17 -29.32
CA LEU A 387 -41.03 -31.27 -30.17
C LEU A 387 -41.51 -32.62 -29.61
N GLN A 388 -41.29 -32.89 -28.32
CA GLN A 388 -41.76 -34.12 -27.68
C GLN A 388 -43.29 -34.28 -27.74
N LEU A 389 -44.04 -33.18 -27.64
CA LEU A 389 -45.49 -33.21 -27.78
C LEU A 389 -45.91 -33.54 -29.23
N ALA A 390 -45.20 -32.98 -30.21
CA ALA A 390 -45.43 -33.31 -31.62
C ALA A 390 -45.11 -34.78 -31.90
N ASP A 391 -44.00 -35.31 -31.37
CA ASP A 391 -43.62 -36.73 -31.50
C ASP A 391 -44.68 -37.66 -30.87
N LYS A 392 -45.17 -37.33 -29.66
CA LYS A 392 -46.25 -38.09 -29.02
C LYS A 392 -47.55 -38.07 -29.84
N ARG A 393 -47.91 -36.92 -30.43
CA ARG A 393 -49.07 -36.81 -31.32
C ARG A 393 -48.88 -37.60 -32.60
N ALA A 394 -47.70 -37.55 -33.20
CA ALA A 394 -47.36 -38.31 -34.39
C ALA A 394 -47.41 -39.82 -34.13
N ALA A 395 -46.87 -40.28 -33.00
CA ALA A 395 -46.96 -41.68 -32.57
C ALA A 395 -48.41 -42.15 -32.40
N GLY A 396 -49.25 -41.38 -31.70
CA GLY A 396 -50.67 -41.72 -31.53
C GLY A 396 -51.47 -41.71 -32.85
N LEU A 397 -51.12 -40.82 -33.80
CA LEU A 397 -51.67 -40.87 -35.15
C LEU A 397 -51.20 -42.12 -35.91
N GLY A 398 -49.93 -42.50 -35.76
CA GLY A 398 -49.37 -43.73 -36.30
C GLY A 398 -50.13 -44.98 -35.83
N GLU A 399 -50.32 -45.13 -34.51
CA GLU A 399 -51.09 -46.23 -33.92
C GLU A 399 -52.52 -46.29 -34.48
N ARG A 400 -53.16 -45.14 -34.67
CA ARG A 400 -54.52 -45.08 -35.22
C ARG A 400 -54.57 -45.44 -36.70
N ILE A 401 -53.55 -45.05 -37.47
CA ILE A 401 -53.40 -45.48 -38.87
C ILE A 401 -53.17 -46.98 -38.94
N GLU A 402 -52.33 -47.53 -38.07
CA GLU A 402 -52.06 -48.98 -37.99
C GLU A 402 -53.35 -49.76 -37.64
N GLU A 403 -54.13 -49.30 -36.67
CA GLU A 403 -55.41 -49.93 -36.30
C GLU A 403 -56.44 -49.86 -37.44
N LEU A 404 -56.56 -48.72 -38.12
CA LEU A 404 -57.43 -48.60 -39.30
C LEU A 404 -56.95 -49.49 -40.45
N THR A 405 -55.64 -49.64 -40.61
CA THR A 405 -55.04 -50.53 -41.62
C THR A 405 -55.35 -51.99 -41.28
N ARG A 406 -55.22 -52.38 -40.00
CA ARG A 406 -55.62 -53.71 -39.51
C ARG A 406 -57.09 -54.00 -39.75
N GLN A 407 -57.97 -53.04 -39.45
CA GLN A 407 -59.41 -53.15 -39.73
C GLN A 407 -59.69 -53.34 -41.22
N LEU A 408 -59.02 -52.58 -42.10
CA LEU A 408 -59.14 -52.75 -43.55
C LEU A 408 -58.62 -54.11 -44.04
N GLU A 409 -57.53 -54.62 -43.46
CA GLU A 409 -57.01 -55.95 -43.75
C GLU A 409 -58.00 -57.05 -43.32
N GLU A 410 -58.55 -56.96 -42.11
CA GLU A 410 -59.58 -57.87 -41.59
C GLU A 410 -60.86 -57.83 -42.45
N GLU A 411 -61.33 -56.65 -42.86
CA GLU A 411 -62.46 -56.49 -43.79
C GLU A 411 -62.15 -57.05 -45.19
N ALA A 412 -60.94 -56.88 -45.69
CA ALA A 412 -60.51 -57.47 -46.97
C ALA A 412 -60.43 -59.00 -46.89
N GLU A 413 -60.05 -59.56 -45.73
CA GLU A 413 -60.08 -60.99 -45.45
C GLU A 413 -61.50 -61.55 -45.28
N HIS A 414 -62.39 -60.84 -44.56
CA HIS A 414 -63.82 -61.17 -44.49
C HIS A 414 -64.47 -61.10 -45.87
N GLY A 415 -64.18 -60.08 -46.66
CA GLY A 415 -64.61 -59.99 -48.05
C GLY A 415 -64.03 -61.10 -48.96
N ARG A 416 -62.88 -61.70 -48.63
CA ARG A 416 -62.37 -62.92 -49.31
C ARG A 416 -63.09 -64.18 -48.85
N ARG A 417 -63.39 -64.31 -47.54
CA ARG A 417 -64.08 -65.47 -46.96
C ARG A 417 -65.58 -65.51 -47.29
N GLU A 418 -66.23 -64.36 -47.49
CA GLU A 418 -67.62 -64.30 -47.97
C GLU A 418 -67.71 -64.48 -49.51
N ARG A 419 -66.65 -64.15 -50.27
CA ARG A 419 -66.60 -64.32 -51.74
C ARG A 419 -66.21 -65.73 -52.21
N THR A 420 -66.13 -66.72 -51.33
CA THR A 420 -66.11 -68.14 -51.73
C THR A 420 -67.50 -68.66 -52.12
N GLY A 421 -68.54 -67.83 -52.07
CA GLY A 421 -69.80 -68.06 -52.77
C GLY A 421 -70.19 -66.84 -53.61
N VAL A 422 -70.28 -67.01 -54.93
CA VAL A 422 -70.78 -66.03 -55.92
C VAL A 422 -69.78 -64.95 -56.37
N GLY A 423 -69.26 -65.15 -57.58
CA GLY A 423 -68.32 -64.24 -58.23
C GLY A 423 -68.94 -62.91 -58.66
N ARG A 424 -68.34 -61.81 -58.23
CA ARG A 424 -68.24 -60.54 -58.98
C ARG A 424 -66.90 -59.87 -58.70
N ARG A 425 -66.17 -59.53 -59.77
CA ARG A 425 -64.91 -58.77 -59.74
C ARG A 425 -65.16 -57.36 -59.20
N VAL A 426 -64.74 -57.09 -57.97
CA VAL A 426 -64.62 -55.72 -57.47
C VAL A 426 -63.31 -55.16 -58.03
N ARG A 427 -63.41 -54.14 -58.89
CA ARG A 427 -62.26 -53.39 -59.36
C ARG A 427 -61.71 -52.60 -58.18
N TYR A 428 -60.46 -52.85 -57.80
CA TYR A 428 -59.71 -51.97 -56.91
C TYR A 428 -59.64 -50.59 -57.57
N VAL A 429 -60.37 -49.62 -57.04
CA VAL A 429 -60.12 -48.21 -57.33
C VAL A 429 -58.89 -47.84 -56.52
N CYS A 430 -57.72 -47.93 -57.15
CA CYS A 430 -56.46 -47.45 -56.61
C CYS A 430 -56.56 -45.94 -56.37
N TRP A 431 -56.55 -45.53 -55.10
CA TRP A 431 -56.48 -44.11 -54.73
C TRP A 431 -55.01 -43.63 -54.86
N PRO A 432 -54.75 -42.43 -55.43
CA PRO A 432 -53.44 -42.07 -55.93
C PRO A 432 -52.55 -41.45 -54.84
N TRP A 433 -51.76 -42.27 -54.16
CA TRP A 433 -50.72 -41.81 -53.21
C TRP A 433 -49.41 -41.33 -53.88
N GLN A 434 -49.35 -41.21 -55.21
CA GLN A 434 -48.11 -40.86 -55.92
C GLN A 434 -47.72 -39.36 -55.85
N ALA A 435 -48.57 -38.48 -55.30
CA ALA A 435 -48.30 -37.03 -55.29
C ALA A 435 -47.50 -36.52 -54.07
N PHE A 436 -47.26 -37.33 -53.03
CA PHE A 436 -46.49 -36.92 -51.85
C PHE A 436 -45.33 -37.88 -51.56
N ARG A 437 -44.34 -37.90 -52.45
CA ARG A 437 -42.99 -38.38 -52.11
C ARG A 437 -42.20 -37.22 -51.53
N VAL A 438 -42.26 -37.05 -50.21
CA VAL A 438 -41.22 -36.32 -49.49
C VAL A 438 -39.98 -37.21 -49.52
N ALA A 439 -38.92 -36.75 -50.17
CA ALA A 439 -37.66 -37.46 -50.26
C ALA A 439 -37.00 -37.58 -48.87
N PRO A 440 -36.59 -38.78 -48.41
CA PRO A 440 -35.75 -38.88 -47.24
C PRO A 440 -34.30 -38.54 -47.64
N ALA A 441 -33.72 -37.57 -46.93
CA ALA A 441 -32.31 -37.23 -47.04
C ALA A 441 -31.44 -38.45 -46.69
N ALA A 442 -30.78 -39.02 -47.70
CA ALA A 442 -29.82 -40.08 -47.53
C ALA A 442 -28.54 -39.52 -46.88
N ARG A 443 -28.30 -39.93 -45.63
CA ARG A 443 -26.96 -39.96 -45.04
C ARG A 443 -26.13 -41.01 -45.77
N ALA A 444 -25.06 -40.59 -46.44
CA ALA A 444 -23.85 -41.37 -46.72
C ALA A 444 -22.73 -40.37 -47.04
N GLY A 445 -21.57 -40.33 -46.41
CA GLY A 445 -20.87 -41.39 -45.70
C GLY A 445 -19.69 -41.96 -46.50
N SER A 446 -18.77 -41.10 -46.94
CA SER A 446 -17.35 -41.40 -47.21
C SER A 446 -16.96 -42.40 -48.33
N ARG A 447 -15.78 -42.10 -48.92
CA ARG A 447 -14.86 -42.97 -49.67
C ARG A 447 -15.21 -43.30 -51.13
N SER A 448 -14.54 -42.60 -52.04
CA SER A 448 -13.63 -43.27 -52.99
C SER A 448 -12.63 -42.30 -53.62
N ARG A 449 -11.36 -42.55 -53.32
CA ARG A 449 -10.17 -42.12 -54.08
C ARG A 449 -10.30 -42.54 -55.54
N GLY A 450 -9.75 -41.75 -56.47
CA GLY A 450 -9.25 -42.33 -57.72
C GLY A 450 -9.21 -41.41 -58.96
N ARG A 451 -8.00 -40.95 -59.27
CA ARG A 451 -7.45 -40.73 -60.63
C ARG A 451 -8.03 -39.61 -61.51
N ARG A 452 -7.28 -38.50 -61.51
CA ARG A 452 -6.62 -37.85 -62.68
C ARG A 452 -7.17 -38.23 -64.06
N ARG A 453 -7.51 -37.20 -64.85
CA ARG A 453 -6.80 -36.88 -66.09
C ARG A 453 -7.04 -35.43 -66.50
N ARG A 454 -5.92 -34.77 -66.79
CA ARG A 454 -5.82 -33.42 -67.35
C ARG A 454 -6.40 -33.44 -68.76
N MET A 455 -7.24 -32.47 -69.09
CA MET A 455 -7.28 -31.87 -70.43
C MET A 455 -7.25 -30.37 -70.21
N MET A 456 -6.07 -29.77 -70.39
CA MET A 456 -5.97 -28.34 -70.62
C MET A 456 -6.26 -28.10 -72.10
N LEU A 457 -7.13 -27.14 -72.38
CA LEU A 457 -7.37 -26.65 -73.73
C LEU A 457 -6.23 -25.69 -74.15
N PRO A 458 -5.85 -25.65 -75.44
CA PRO A 458 -4.68 -24.89 -75.94
C PRO A 458 -4.76 -23.36 -75.90
N GLU A 459 -5.74 -22.78 -75.21
CA GLU A 459 -5.98 -21.32 -75.22
C GLU A 459 -5.47 -20.59 -73.97
N MET A 460 -4.79 -21.30 -73.05
CA MET A 460 -4.21 -20.71 -71.83
C MET A 460 -2.67 -20.64 -71.82
N GLU A 461 -2.00 -20.74 -72.97
CA GLU A 461 -0.53 -20.49 -73.07
C GLU A 461 -0.16 -19.02 -73.35
N ALA A 462 -1.14 -18.12 -73.54
CA ALA A 462 -0.87 -16.72 -73.88
C ALA A 462 -0.73 -15.77 -72.67
N LEU A 463 -0.88 -16.22 -71.43
CA LEU A 463 -0.88 -15.34 -70.24
C LEU A 463 0.25 -15.60 -69.23
N LEU A 464 1.32 -16.32 -69.61
CA LEU A 464 2.50 -16.53 -68.76
C LEU A 464 3.82 -16.06 -69.39
N ARG A 465 3.78 -15.03 -70.24
CA ARG A 465 5.01 -14.36 -70.72
C ARG A 465 4.85 -12.85 -70.71
N PHE A 466 4.83 -12.23 -69.52
CA PHE A 466 5.37 -10.90 -69.29
C PHE A 466 5.46 -10.67 -67.76
N ASN A 467 6.65 -10.93 -67.22
CA ASN A 467 7.32 -10.17 -66.14
C ASN A 467 8.57 -10.97 -65.71
N ILE A 468 9.69 -10.66 -66.38
CA ILE A 468 10.99 -10.47 -65.74
C ILE A 468 11.21 -8.96 -65.76
#